data_AF-A0A7C6KCI1-F1
#
_entry.id   AF-A0A7C6KCI1-F1
#
_cell.length_a   1.000
_cell.length_b   1.000
_cell.length_c   1.000
_cell.angle_alpha   90.00
_cell.angle_beta   90.00
_cell.angle_gamma   90.00
#
_symmetry.space_group_name_H-M   'P 1'
#
loop_
_entity.id
_entity.type
_entity.pdbx_description
1 polymer ?
#
loop_
_entity_poly.entity_id
_entity_poly.type
_entity_poly.pdbx_seq_one_letter_code
_entity_poly.pdbx_strand_id
1 'polypeptide(L)'
;MRPVNPVWSRRLRAALPALLALPLLTACVDDQAAWSIDGSREHTLSVVREQPVPWDNKVNYFVVVSRMPVCTRRHALGVGTENTQVEVYRVPSGAYIVKMGKKMYATESQTCESWGRLDNEPEGGMGEFEGIFRMQKGKFVFVQGATSE
;
A
#
# COMPACT_ATOMS: atom_id res chain seq x y z
N MET A 1 27.76 -15.11 -52.13
CA MET A 1 27.78 -15.47 -50.70
C MET A 1 28.40 -14.32 -49.93
N ARG A 2 27.66 -13.65 -49.03
CA ARG A 2 28.19 -12.53 -48.23
C ARG A 2 28.83 -13.09 -46.95
N PRO A 3 30.06 -12.67 -46.59
CA PRO A 3 30.72 -13.14 -45.37
C PRO A 3 29.99 -12.58 -44.14
N VAL A 4 29.46 -13.47 -43.29
CA VAL A 4 28.88 -13.10 -42.01
C VAL A 4 30.02 -12.73 -41.07
N ASN A 5 30.10 -11.45 -40.69
CA ASN A 5 31.18 -10.93 -39.85
C ASN A 5 31.13 -11.56 -38.44
N PRO A 6 32.16 -12.28 -37.99
CA PRO A 6 32.14 -13.10 -36.76
C PRO A 6 32.05 -12.28 -35.46
N VAL A 7 32.28 -10.97 -35.54
CA VAL A 7 32.19 -10.05 -34.40
C VAL A 7 30.74 -9.75 -34.00
N TRP A 8 29.81 -9.79 -34.97
CA TRP A 8 28.40 -9.46 -34.73
C TRP A 8 27.68 -10.59 -33.95
N SER A 9 28.04 -11.86 -34.22
CA SER A 9 27.47 -13.03 -33.55
C SER A 9 27.83 -13.11 -32.07
N ARG A 10 29.02 -12.63 -31.67
CA ARG A 10 29.48 -12.61 -30.27
C ARG A 10 28.72 -11.61 -29.40
N ARG A 11 28.39 -10.42 -29.93
CA ARG A 11 27.61 -9.40 -29.18
C ARG A 11 26.13 -9.81 -29.02
N LEU A 12 25.54 -10.42 -30.05
CA LEU A 12 24.18 -10.97 -30.00
C LEU A 12 24.05 -12.13 -29.00
N ARG A 13 25.07 -13.00 -28.89
CA ARG A 13 25.09 -14.11 -27.93
C ARG A 13 25.16 -13.66 -26.46
N ALA A 14 25.81 -12.53 -26.16
CA ALA A 14 25.85 -11.97 -24.82
C ALA A 14 24.61 -11.13 -24.48
N ALA A 15 23.96 -10.52 -25.48
CA ALA A 15 22.74 -9.75 -25.29
C ALA A 15 21.50 -10.63 -25.01
N LEU A 16 21.45 -11.85 -25.56
CA LEU A 16 20.34 -12.77 -25.38
C LEU A 16 20.05 -13.18 -23.92
N PRO A 17 21.04 -13.61 -23.09
CA PRO A 17 20.80 -13.91 -21.68
C PRO A 17 20.44 -12.67 -20.86
N ALA A 18 20.97 -11.48 -21.22
CA ALA A 18 20.58 -10.22 -20.59
C ALA A 18 19.11 -9.89 -20.89
N LEU A 19 18.64 -10.15 -22.12
CA LEU A 19 17.25 -9.95 -22.51
C LEU A 19 16.30 -10.93 -21.81
N LEU A 20 16.75 -12.17 -21.60
CA LEU A 20 16.01 -13.20 -20.84
C LEU A 20 15.93 -12.93 -19.33
N ALA A 21 16.84 -12.12 -18.79
CA ALA A 21 16.84 -11.72 -17.38
C ALA A 21 15.91 -10.53 -17.08
N LEU A 22 15.49 -9.75 -18.09
CA LEU A 22 14.58 -8.61 -17.94
C LEU A 22 13.23 -8.92 -17.25
N PRO A 23 12.50 -10.00 -17.58
CA PRO A 23 11.20 -10.26 -16.95
C PRO A 23 11.28 -10.63 -15.47
N LEU A 24 12.47 -10.99 -14.96
CA LEU A 24 12.66 -11.28 -13.54
C LEU A 24 12.64 -9.99 -12.67
N LEU A 25 12.79 -8.81 -13.28
CA LEU A 25 12.80 -7.53 -12.57
C LEU A 25 11.39 -6.96 -12.33
N THR A 26 10.35 -7.48 -13.00
CA THR A 26 9.00 -6.87 -12.97
C THR A 26 8.02 -7.58 -12.03
N ALA A 27 8.47 -8.52 -11.21
CA ALA A 27 7.59 -9.36 -10.39
C ALA A 27 7.43 -8.87 -8.92
N CYS A 28 8.00 -7.72 -8.56
CA CYS A 28 7.87 -7.18 -7.20
C CYS A 28 6.59 -6.34 -7.07
N VAL A 29 5.72 -6.68 -6.12
CA VAL A 29 4.62 -5.81 -5.70
C VAL A 29 5.14 -4.89 -4.61
N ASP A 30 5.37 -3.63 -4.98
CA ASP A 30 5.72 -2.52 -4.08
C ASP A 30 4.88 -1.31 -4.50
N ASP A 31 3.62 -1.31 -4.05
CA ASP A 31 2.64 -0.28 -4.39
C ASP A 31 2.18 0.46 -3.14
N GLN A 32 1.91 1.75 -3.30
CA GLN A 32 1.30 2.57 -2.26
C GLN A 32 0.12 3.39 -2.79
N ALA A 33 -0.82 3.68 -1.90
CA ALA A 33 -1.87 4.66 -2.13
C ALA A 33 -1.99 5.56 -0.90
N ALA A 34 -2.28 6.83 -1.13
CA ALA A 34 -2.40 7.84 -0.07
C ALA A 34 -3.74 8.55 -0.16
N TRP A 35 -4.29 8.88 1.01
CA TRP A 35 -5.41 9.76 1.17
C TRP A 35 -4.99 10.99 1.98
N SER A 36 -5.36 12.17 1.49
CA SER A 36 -5.15 13.44 2.18
C SER A 36 -6.30 13.70 3.14
N ILE A 37 -6.00 13.75 4.43
CA ILE A 37 -6.98 13.90 5.51
C ILE A 37 -7.67 15.28 5.46
N ASP A 38 -6.91 16.33 5.20
CA ASP A 38 -7.35 17.73 5.20
C ASP A 38 -7.22 18.37 3.80
N GLY A 39 -7.07 17.54 2.77
CA GLY A 39 -6.79 17.99 1.40
C GLY A 39 -5.37 18.51 1.17
N SER A 40 -4.52 18.55 2.20
CA SER A 40 -3.10 18.90 2.06
C SER A 40 -2.23 17.67 1.73
N ARG A 41 -1.02 17.91 1.24
CA ARG A 41 -0.01 16.85 1.04
C ARG A 41 0.80 16.55 2.30
N GLU A 42 0.67 17.39 3.31
CA GLU A 42 1.44 17.29 4.54
C GLU A 42 0.74 16.35 5.53
N HIS A 43 -0.60 16.32 5.54
CA HIS A 43 -1.42 15.50 6.42
C HIS A 43 -2.11 14.37 5.65
N THR A 44 -1.48 13.19 5.66
CA THR A 44 -1.89 12.04 4.85
C THR A 44 -1.93 10.75 5.67
N LEU A 45 -2.83 9.86 5.26
CA LEU A 45 -2.83 8.46 5.65
C LEU A 45 -2.63 7.64 4.39
N SER A 46 -1.57 6.84 4.37
CA SER A 46 -1.24 6.00 3.21
C SER A 46 -1.10 4.56 3.61
N VAL A 47 -1.36 3.68 2.65
CA VAL A 47 -1.17 2.23 2.78
C VAL A 47 -0.13 1.80 1.77
N VAL A 48 0.91 1.14 2.28
CA VAL A 48 2.01 0.57 1.51
C VAL A 48 1.88 -0.94 1.54
N ARG A 49 2.11 -1.57 0.39
CA ARG A 49 2.02 -3.02 0.19
C ARG A 49 3.33 -3.54 -0.35
N GLU A 50 3.97 -4.43 0.39
CA GLU A 50 5.26 -5.01 0.03
C GLU A 50 5.15 -6.53 -0.05
N GLN A 51 5.44 -7.09 -1.21
CA GLN A 51 5.56 -8.54 -1.40
C GLN A 51 7.03 -8.95 -1.29
N PRO A 52 7.40 -9.76 -0.28
CA PRO A 52 8.80 -10.11 -0.05
C PRO A 52 9.36 -11.09 -1.09
N VAL A 53 8.50 -11.93 -1.68
CA VAL A 53 8.89 -12.91 -2.70
C VAL A 53 7.85 -13.00 -3.82
N PRO A 54 8.26 -12.95 -5.11
CA PRO A 54 7.32 -12.83 -6.23
C PRO A 54 6.46 -14.09 -6.47
N TRP A 55 6.85 -15.24 -5.90
CA TRP A 55 6.15 -16.52 -6.05
C TRP A 55 5.22 -16.86 -4.88
N ASP A 56 5.09 -15.99 -3.86
CA ASP A 56 4.13 -16.16 -2.77
C ASP A 56 3.00 -15.13 -2.91
N ASN A 57 1.77 -15.52 -2.58
CA ASN A 57 0.60 -14.63 -2.64
C ASN A 57 0.47 -13.75 -1.38
N LYS A 58 1.46 -13.80 -0.49
CA LYS A 58 1.49 -13.04 0.76
C LYS A 58 2.07 -11.66 0.52
N VAL A 59 1.28 -10.65 0.87
CA VAL A 59 1.67 -9.24 0.79
C VAL A 59 1.61 -8.65 2.19
N ASN A 60 2.68 -7.96 2.59
CA ASN A 60 2.73 -7.23 3.85
C ASN A 60 2.10 -5.86 3.68
N TYR A 61 1.14 -5.54 4.53
CA TYR A 61 0.47 -4.25 4.54
C TYR A 61 1.00 -3.39 5.68
N PHE A 62 1.29 -2.14 5.36
CA PHE A 62 1.72 -1.12 6.29
C PHE A 62 0.88 0.14 6.13
N VAL A 63 0.56 0.78 7.24
CA VAL A 63 -0.05 2.12 7.24
C VAL A 63 1.05 3.11 7.56
N VAL A 64 1.16 4.15 6.76
CA VAL A 64 2.00 5.30 7.06
C VAL A 64 1.10 6.49 7.31
N VAL A 65 1.07 6.92 8.57
CA VAL A 65 0.40 8.16 8.97
C VAL A 65 1.43 9.26 8.98
N SER A 66 1.13 10.36 8.30
CA SER A 66 2.03 11.49 8.13
C SER A 66 1.31 12.79 8.39
N ARG A 67 1.95 13.65 9.16
CA ARG A 67 1.61 15.06 9.34
C ARG A 67 2.89 15.86 9.34
N MET A 68 3.41 16.13 8.14
CA MET A 68 4.66 16.85 7.97
C MET A 68 4.52 18.32 8.43
N PRO A 69 5.57 18.93 9.01
CA PRO A 69 6.85 18.32 9.41
C PRO A 69 6.80 17.67 10.81
N VAL A 70 5.63 17.60 11.45
CA VAL A 70 5.45 17.19 12.85
C VAL A 70 5.77 15.72 13.07
N CYS A 71 5.21 14.82 12.26
CA CYS A 71 5.40 13.39 12.42
C CYS A 71 5.20 12.61 11.12
N THR A 72 5.91 11.50 10.97
CA THR A 72 5.64 10.46 9.97
C THR A 72 6.00 9.12 10.58
N ARG A 73 5.05 8.19 10.68
CA ARG A 73 5.27 6.87 11.28
C ARG A 73 4.64 5.78 10.44
N ARG A 74 5.38 4.68 10.30
CA ARG A 74 4.97 3.46 9.60
C ARG A 74 4.60 2.39 10.63
N HIS A 75 3.41 1.83 10.49
CA HIS A 75 2.82 0.83 11.35
C HIS A 75 2.45 -0.42 10.55
N ALA A 76 2.60 -1.61 11.14
CA ALA A 76 2.27 -2.86 10.48
C ALA A 76 0.78 -3.21 10.67
N LEU A 77 0.05 -3.42 9.57
CA LEU A 77 -1.29 -4.04 9.57
C LEU A 77 -1.21 -5.58 9.55
N GLY A 78 -0.08 -6.09 9.03
CA GLY A 78 0.21 -7.52 8.91
C GLY A 78 0.03 -8.04 7.49
N VAL A 79 -0.12 -9.36 7.37
CA VAL A 79 -0.14 -10.05 6.09
C VAL A 79 -1.56 -10.17 5.53
N GLY A 80 -1.70 -9.92 4.23
CA GLY A 80 -2.87 -10.16 3.41
C GLY A 80 -2.51 -10.75 2.04
N THR A 81 -3.44 -10.65 1.10
CA THR A 81 -3.27 -10.97 -0.32
C THR A 81 -3.24 -9.69 -1.16
N GLU A 82 -2.84 -9.75 -2.42
CA GLU A 82 -2.81 -8.58 -3.33
C GLU A 82 -4.14 -7.82 -3.43
N ASN A 83 -5.28 -8.52 -3.30
CA ASN A 83 -6.61 -7.93 -3.38
C ASN A 83 -7.21 -7.56 -2.02
N THR A 84 -6.42 -7.64 -0.94
CA THR A 84 -6.90 -7.28 0.39
C THR A 84 -7.21 -5.79 0.45
N GLN A 85 -8.41 -5.49 0.92
CA GLN A 85 -8.91 -4.14 1.06
C GLN A 85 -8.63 -3.62 2.47
N VAL A 86 -8.36 -2.32 2.56
CA VAL A 86 -8.13 -1.62 3.83
C VAL A 86 -9.14 -0.49 3.93
N GLU A 87 -10.07 -0.61 4.87
CA GLU A 87 -11.10 0.37 5.15
C GLU A 87 -10.59 1.39 6.19
N VAL A 88 -10.95 2.66 6.02
CA VAL A 88 -10.62 3.73 6.95
C VAL A 88 -11.91 4.35 7.47
N TYR A 89 -11.97 4.50 8.79
CA TYR A 89 -13.05 5.17 9.48
C TYR A 89 -12.50 6.29 10.37
N ARG A 90 -13.26 7.35 10.55
CA ARG A 90 -12.96 8.46 11.46
C ARG A 90 -13.91 8.41 12.64
N VAL A 91 -13.36 8.24 13.85
CA VAL A 91 -14.16 8.37 15.07
C VAL A 91 -14.37 9.84 15.46
N PRO A 92 -15.44 10.20 16.18
CA PRO A 92 -15.74 11.58 16.57
C PRO A 92 -14.63 12.27 17.38
N SER A 93 -13.78 11.50 18.06
CA SER A 93 -12.61 12.04 18.78
C SER A 93 -11.48 12.51 17.86
N GLY A 94 -11.58 12.27 16.55
CA GLY A 94 -10.57 12.63 15.56
C GLY A 94 -9.48 11.56 15.34
N ALA A 95 -9.57 10.41 16.02
CA ALA A 95 -8.76 9.25 15.71
C ALA A 95 -9.31 8.50 14.47
N TYR A 96 -8.49 7.62 13.91
CA TYR A 96 -8.82 6.80 12.76
C TYR A 96 -8.81 5.33 13.14
N ILE A 97 -9.75 4.58 12.58
CA ILE A 97 -9.73 3.13 12.64
C ILE A 97 -9.39 2.61 11.25
N VAL A 98 -8.30 1.85 11.18
CA VAL A 98 -7.87 1.17 9.97
C VAL A 98 -8.23 -0.30 10.10
N LYS A 99 -9.10 -0.78 9.21
CA LYS A 99 -9.60 -2.14 9.22
C LYS A 99 -9.11 -2.90 8.00
N MET A 100 -8.48 -4.04 8.24
CA MET A 100 -7.99 -4.97 7.22
C MET A 100 -8.61 -6.34 7.47
N GLY A 101 -9.69 -6.63 6.74
CA GLY A 101 -10.50 -7.85 6.95
C GLY A 101 -11.07 -7.90 8.37
N LYS A 102 -10.56 -8.84 9.20
CA LYS A 102 -10.96 -9.00 10.61
C LYS A 102 -10.08 -8.24 11.61
N LYS A 103 -8.95 -7.68 11.15
CA LYS A 103 -8.03 -6.95 12.03
C LYS A 103 -8.40 -5.47 12.00
N MET A 104 -8.46 -4.86 13.17
CA MET A 104 -8.76 -3.44 13.31
C MET A 104 -7.67 -2.80 14.16
N TYR A 105 -7.28 -1.59 13.78
CA TYR A 105 -6.27 -0.82 14.47
C TYR A 105 -6.73 0.62 14.63
N ALA A 106 -6.61 1.16 15.83
CA ALA A 106 -6.80 2.57 16.11
C ALA A 106 -5.47 3.31 15.96
N THR A 107 -5.52 4.46 15.30
CA THR A 107 -4.37 5.35 15.17
C THR A 107 -4.80 6.81 15.24
N GLU A 108 -3.87 7.70 15.53
CA GLU A 108 -4.09 9.14 15.47
C GLU A 108 -3.08 9.77 14.49
N SER A 109 -3.34 11.02 14.10
CA SER A 109 -2.56 11.70 13.07
C SER A 109 -1.91 13.01 13.52
N GLN A 110 -2.06 13.37 14.79
CA GLN A 110 -1.46 14.53 15.43
C GLN A 110 0.01 14.29 15.81
N THR A 111 0.32 13.13 16.40
CA THR A 111 1.69 12.69 16.78
C THR A 111 2.17 11.47 16.00
N CYS A 112 1.27 10.79 15.28
CA CYS A 112 1.50 9.57 14.51
C CYS A 112 1.97 8.36 15.37
N GLU A 113 1.96 8.45 16.70
CA GLU A 113 2.56 7.44 17.59
C GLU A 113 1.56 6.41 18.08
N SER A 114 0.28 6.78 18.23
CA SER A 114 -0.72 5.83 18.71
C SER A 114 -0.98 4.77 17.65
N TRP A 115 -0.77 3.52 18.03
CA TRP A 115 -1.09 2.36 17.23
C TRP A 115 -1.57 1.24 18.16
N GLY A 116 -2.89 1.07 18.25
CA GLY A 116 -3.53 0.08 19.11
C GLY A 116 -4.32 -0.92 18.29
N ARG A 117 -4.10 -2.23 18.50
CA ARG A 117 -4.97 -3.25 17.93
C ARG A 117 -6.30 -3.26 18.67
N LEU A 118 -7.39 -3.31 17.91
CA LEU A 118 -8.74 -3.48 18.43
C LEU A 118 -9.20 -4.91 18.14
N ASP A 119 -9.57 -5.64 19.19
CA ASP A 119 -10.09 -7.01 19.04
C ASP A 119 -11.58 -7.01 18.68
N ASN A 120 -12.32 -5.97 19.07
CA ASN A 120 -13.73 -5.77 18.75
C ASN A 120 -13.97 -4.33 18.28
N GLU A 121 -15.15 -4.10 17.72
CA GLU A 121 -15.62 -2.74 17.41
C GLU A 121 -15.65 -1.89 18.69
N PRO A 122 -15.18 -0.63 18.67
CA PRO A 122 -15.22 0.22 19.85
C PRO A 122 -16.66 0.42 20.34
N GLU A 123 -16.86 0.57 21.65
CA GLU A 123 -18.18 0.83 22.23
C GLU A 123 -18.84 2.11 21.69
N GLY A 124 -18.03 3.08 21.24
CA GLY A 124 -18.47 4.30 20.56
C GLY A 124 -18.76 4.15 19.06
N GLY A 125 -18.69 2.92 18.53
CA GLY A 125 -18.83 2.62 17.10
C GLY A 125 -17.56 2.90 16.28
N MET A 126 -17.57 2.48 15.01
CA MET A 126 -16.45 2.73 14.07
C MET A 126 -16.32 4.19 13.66
N GLY A 127 -17.39 4.98 13.81
CA GLY A 127 -17.46 6.36 13.32
C GLY A 127 -17.81 6.45 11.85
N GLU A 128 -17.43 7.56 11.22
CA GLU A 128 -17.72 7.87 9.82
C GLU A 128 -16.83 7.07 8.88
N PHE A 129 -17.39 6.52 7.81
CA PHE A 129 -16.61 5.81 6.80
C PHE A 129 -15.98 6.79 5.80
N GLU A 130 -14.64 6.86 5.81
CA GLU A 130 -13.88 7.79 4.97
C GLU A 130 -13.58 7.21 3.59
N GLY A 131 -13.40 5.90 3.51
CA GLY A 131 -13.12 5.22 2.26
C GLY A 131 -12.32 3.96 2.41
N ILE A 132 -11.84 3.48 1.25
CA ILE A 132 -11.22 2.17 1.14
C ILE A 132 -10.04 2.19 0.18
N PHE A 133 -8.93 1.61 0.64
CA PHE A 133 -7.81 1.27 -0.23
C PHE A 133 -8.06 -0.10 -0.86
N ARG A 134 -8.05 -0.14 -2.19
CA ARG A 134 -8.29 -1.36 -2.96
C ARG A 134 -7.61 -1.33 -4.32
N MET A 135 -7.47 -2.51 -4.91
CA MET A 135 -7.12 -2.63 -6.31
C MET A 135 -8.28 -2.18 -7.20
N GLN A 136 -8.02 -1.24 -8.09
CA GLN A 136 -8.96 -0.80 -9.11
C GLN A 136 -8.23 -0.69 -10.46
N LYS A 137 -8.70 -1.44 -11.47
CA LYS A 137 -8.10 -1.46 -12.82
C LYS A 137 -6.58 -1.71 -12.80
N GLY A 138 -6.12 -2.63 -11.94
CA GLY A 138 -4.70 -2.99 -11.82
C GLY A 138 -3.82 -1.97 -11.08
N LYS A 139 -4.40 -0.98 -10.41
CA LYS A 139 -3.68 -0.02 -9.56
C LYS A 139 -4.23 -0.02 -8.15
N PHE A 140 -3.35 0.09 -7.16
CA PHE A 140 -3.77 0.30 -5.78
C PHE A 140 -4.15 1.76 -5.59
N VAL A 141 -5.39 2.02 -5.18
CA VAL A 141 -5.95 3.37 -5.06
C VAL A 141 -6.78 3.50 -3.79
N PHE A 142 -6.86 4.72 -3.28
CA PHE A 142 -7.87 5.09 -2.30
C PHE A 142 -9.16 5.50 -3.03
N VAL A 143 -10.28 4.91 -2.63
CA VAL A 143 -11.61 5.30 -3.09
C VAL A 143 -12.35 5.87 -1.90
N GLN A 144 -12.65 7.17 -1.97
CA GLN A 144 -13.40 7.86 -0.93
C GLN A 144 -14.80 7.24 -0.78
N GLY A 145 -15.24 7.07 0.47
CA GLY A 145 -16.59 6.66 0.78
C GLY A 145 -17.58 7.73 0.33
N ALA A 146 -18.77 7.33 -0.12
CA ALA A 146 -19.85 8.29 -0.30
C ALA A 146 -20.26 8.76 1.10
N THR A 147 -19.95 10.02 1.42
CA THR A 147 -20.48 10.73 2.58
C THR A 147 -22.01 10.63 2.50
N SER A 148 -22.64 9.93 3.45
CA SER A 148 -24.09 10.00 3.59
C SER A 148 -24.41 11.34 4.26
N GLU A 149 -24.50 12.40 3.46
CA GLU A 149 -25.32 13.57 3.79
C GLU A 149 -26.81 13.26 3.62
#